data_AF-M2Q9C8-F1
#
_entry.id   AF-M2Q9C8-F1
#
_cell.length_a   1.000
_cell.length_b   1.000
_cell.length_c   1.000
_cell.angle_alpha   90.00
_cell.angle_beta   90.00
_cell.angle_gamma   90.00
#
_symmetry.space_group_name_H-M   'P 1'
#
loop_
_entity.id
_entity.type
_entity.pdbx_description
1 polymer ?
#
loop_
_entity_poly.entity_id
_entity_poly.type
_entity_poly.pdbx_seq_one_letter_code
_entity_poly.pdbx_strand_id
1 'polypeptide(L)'
;LHLALKIEWAKSKARAKRWTEEVMLINKEMRRAIEYTRWLADYWESRANLRDGISLELQDGIRAYAAEHAAAERRLASQWEEKWAVVRALAKK
;
A
#
# COMPACT_ATOMS: atom_id res chain seq x y z
N LEU A 1 28.94 23.40 -30.47
CA LEU A 1 29.46 22.48 -29.43
C LEU A 1 29.03 22.86 -28.01
N HIS A 2 29.29 24.08 -27.52
CA HIS A 2 28.91 24.51 -26.15
C HIS A 2 27.39 24.51 -25.87
N LEU A 3 26.55 24.89 -26.85
CA LEU A 3 25.09 24.87 -26.69
C LEU A 3 24.52 23.44 -26.61
N ALA A 4 25.03 22.52 -27.43
CA ALA A 4 24.62 21.12 -27.41
C ALA A 4 24.93 20.47 -26.05
N LEU A 5 26.12 20.75 -25.49
CA LEU A 5 26.50 20.27 -24.16
C LEU A 5 25.59 20.82 -23.05
N LYS A 6 25.24 22.11 -23.10
CA LYS A 6 24.30 22.73 -22.14
C LYS A 6 22.89 22.13 -22.22
N ILE A 7 22.43 21.84 -23.43
CA ILE A 7 21.12 21.20 -23.67
C ILE A 7 21.11 19.78 -23.09
N GLU A 8 22.14 18.97 -23.38
CA GLU A 8 22.23 17.60 -22.86
C GLU A 8 22.38 17.55 -21.34
N TRP A 9 23.11 18.51 -20.74
CA TRP A 9 23.16 18.66 -19.29
C TRP A 9 21.79 19.03 -18.70
N ALA A 10 21.07 19.98 -19.31
CA ALA A 10 19.75 20.38 -18.85
C ALA A 10 18.73 19.23 -18.93
N LYS A 11 18.74 18.44 -20.02
CA LYS A 11 17.91 17.24 -20.18
C LYS A 11 18.24 16.19 -19.12
N SER A 12 19.52 15.89 -18.92
CA SER A 12 19.98 14.91 -17.92
C SER A 12 19.58 15.35 -16.51
N LYS A 13 19.73 16.64 -16.19
CA LYS A 13 19.31 17.21 -14.90
C LYS A 13 17.80 17.15 -14.70
N ALA A 14 17.00 17.46 -15.73
CA ALA A 14 15.55 17.36 -15.67
C ALA A 14 15.08 15.91 -15.46
N ARG A 15 15.71 14.95 -16.14
CA ARG A 15 15.44 13.52 -15.97
C ARG A 15 15.79 13.05 -14.56
N ALA A 16 16.94 13.47 -14.02
CA ALA A 16 17.34 13.16 -12.66
C ALA A 16 16.34 13.72 -11.62
N LYS A 17 15.89 14.97 -11.78
CA LYS A 17 14.85 15.55 -10.90
C LYS A 17 13.54 14.77 -10.95
N ARG A 18 13.04 14.47 -12.16
CA ARG A 18 11.81 13.69 -12.33
C ARG A 18 11.92 12.31 -11.70
N TRP A 19 13.05 11.63 -11.87
CA TRP A 19 13.30 10.34 -11.23
C TRP A 19 13.19 10.42 -9.70
N THR A 20 13.76 11.47 -9.09
CA THR A 20 13.64 11.68 -7.64
C THR A 20 12.18 11.89 -7.22
N GLU A 21 11.39 12.64 -7.98
CA GLU A 21 9.96 12.83 -7.73
C GLU A 21 9.18 11.50 -7.84
N GLU A 22 9.44 10.72 -8.88
CA GLU A 22 8.79 9.42 -9.11
C GLU A 22 9.08 8.43 -7.97
N VAL A 23 10.32 8.33 -7.50
CA VAL A 23 10.68 7.48 -6.35
C VAL A 23 9.93 7.91 -5.08
N MET A 24 9.82 9.22 -4.83
CA MET A 24 9.05 9.73 -3.69
C MET A 24 7.56 9.41 -3.81
N LEU A 25 6.98 9.54 -5.01
CA LEU A 25 5.57 9.21 -5.26
C LEU A 25 5.32 7.72 -5.04
N ILE A 26 6.15 6.85 -5.60
CA ILE A 26 6.03 5.40 -5.42
C ILE A 26 6.09 5.02 -3.94
N ASN A 27 6.99 5.62 -3.16
CA ASN A 27 7.06 5.34 -1.72
C ASN A 27 5.78 5.79 -0.97
N LYS A 28 5.17 6.91 -1.37
CA LYS A 28 3.88 7.34 -0.82
C LYS A 28 2.75 6.37 -1.18
N GLU A 29 2.73 5.90 -2.42
CA GLU A 29 1.76 4.91 -2.92
C GLU A 29 1.89 3.58 -2.18
N MET A 30 3.12 3.09 -1.97
CA MET A 30 3.40 1.92 -1.14
C MET A 30 2.83 2.09 0.27
N ARG A 31 3.08 3.24 0.93
CA ARG A 31 2.48 3.49 2.25
C ARG A 31 0.96 3.48 2.20
N ARG A 32 0.37 4.16 1.21
CA ARG A 32 -1.09 4.24 1.07
C ARG A 32 -1.73 2.86 0.86
N ALA A 33 -1.09 2.00 0.08
CA ALA A 33 -1.57 0.64 -0.16
C ALA A 33 -1.61 -0.19 1.14
N ILE A 34 -0.59 -0.10 2.00
CA ILE A 34 -0.59 -0.77 3.31
C ILE A 34 -1.67 -0.21 4.24
N GLU A 35 -1.81 1.12 4.31
CA GLU A 35 -2.83 1.73 5.16
C GLU A 35 -4.25 1.37 4.70
N TYR A 36 -4.45 1.23 3.39
CA TYR A 36 -5.73 0.79 2.85
C TYR A 36 -6.07 -0.64 3.27
N THR A 37 -5.12 -1.58 3.23
CA THR A 37 -5.40 -2.98 3.65
C THR A 37 -5.66 -3.08 5.15
N ARG A 38 -4.96 -2.30 5.97
CA ARG A 38 -5.25 -2.17 7.41
C ARG A 38 -6.67 -1.65 7.66
N TRP A 39 -7.02 -0.55 7.02
CA TRP A 39 -8.37 -0.01 7.09
C TRP A 39 -9.43 -1.01 6.62
N LEU A 40 -9.14 -1.77 5.57
CA LEU A 40 -10.06 -2.78 5.04
C LEU A 40 -10.25 -3.94 6.03
N ALA A 41 -9.20 -4.34 6.75
CA ALA A 41 -9.32 -5.33 7.81
C ALA A 41 -10.26 -4.87 8.93
N ASP A 42 -10.09 -3.63 9.39
CA ASP A 42 -10.93 -3.03 10.43
C ASP A 42 -12.38 -2.86 9.94
N TYR A 43 -12.55 -2.52 8.65
CA TYR A 43 -13.85 -2.49 8.01
C TYR A 43 -14.54 -3.85 8.08
N TRP A 44 -13.84 -4.95 7.75
CA TRP A 44 -14.42 -6.29 7.85
C TRP A 44 -14.85 -6.64 9.28
N GLU A 45 -14.02 -6.36 10.28
CA GLU A 45 -14.35 -6.60 11.69
C GLU A 45 -15.57 -5.79 12.15
N SER A 46 -15.66 -4.52 11.73
CA SER A 46 -16.80 -3.67 12.05
C SER A 46 -18.13 -4.25 11.55
N ARG A 47 -18.11 -5.04 10.47
CA ARG A 47 -19.32 -5.65 9.89
C ARG A 47 -19.75 -6.96 10.54
N ALA A 48 -18.91 -7.57 11.36
CA ALA A 48 -19.17 -8.88 11.95
C ALA A 48 -20.46 -8.92 12.81
N ASN A 49 -20.91 -7.76 13.32
CA ASN A 49 -22.07 -7.65 14.21
C ASN A 49 -23.14 -6.63 13.74
N LEU A 50 -23.11 -6.18 12.48
CA LEU A 50 -24.04 -5.13 12.01
C LEU A 50 -25.47 -5.62 11.68
N ARG A 51 -25.71 -6.93 11.64
CA ARG A 51 -27.02 -7.48 11.28
C ARG A 51 -27.75 -8.01 12.50
N ASP A 52 -28.91 -7.41 12.75
CA ASP A 52 -29.88 -7.86 13.75
C ASP A 52 -30.96 -8.75 13.12
N GLY A 53 -31.64 -9.55 13.94
CA GLY A 53 -32.78 -10.36 13.52
C GLY A 53 -32.45 -11.57 12.64
N ILE A 54 -31.19 -12.00 12.61
CA ILE A 54 -30.72 -13.19 11.89
C ILE A 54 -30.57 -14.40 12.81
N SER A 55 -30.56 -15.61 12.25
CA SER A 55 -30.29 -16.83 13.01
C SER A 55 -28.86 -16.84 13.55
N LEU A 56 -28.63 -17.60 14.63
CA LEU A 56 -27.31 -17.72 15.25
C LEU A 56 -26.29 -18.34 14.28
N GLU A 57 -26.69 -19.33 13.49
CA GLU A 57 -25.83 -19.98 12.51
C GLU A 57 -25.37 -19.00 11.42
N LEU A 58 -26.28 -18.13 10.96
CA LEU A 58 -25.93 -17.10 9.99
C LEU A 58 -25.02 -16.03 10.61
N GLN A 59 -25.26 -15.66 11.88
CA GLN A 59 -24.40 -14.72 12.59
C GLN A 59 -22.98 -15.27 12.77
N ASP A 60 -22.84 -16.54 13.14
CA ASP A 60 -21.54 -17.20 13.26
C ASP A 60 -20.82 -17.29 11.92
N GLY A 61 -21.55 -17.62 10.84
CA GLY A 61 -21.00 -17.60 9.48
C GLY A 61 -20.48 -16.22 9.06
N ILE A 62 -21.24 -15.16 9.35
CA ILE A 62 -20.83 -13.77 9.06
C ILE A 62 -19.58 -13.39 9.84
N ARG A 63 -19.51 -13.75 11.14
CA ARG A 63 -18.34 -13.49 11.98
C ARG A 63 -17.11 -14.22 11.47
N ALA A 64 -17.24 -15.50 11.14
CA ALA A 64 -16.15 -16.31 10.60
C ALA A 64 -15.63 -15.71 9.29
N TYR A 65 -16.53 -15.36 8.37
CA TYR A 65 -16.17 -14.75 7.09
C TYR A 65 -15.48 -13.39 7.27
N ALA A 66 -16.04 -12.51 8.11
CA ALA A 66 -15.44 -11.22 8.42
C ALA A 66 -14.04 -11.37 9.03
N ALA A 67 -13.87 -12.29 9.98
CA ALA A 67 -12.59 -12.56 10.62
C ALA A 67 -11.54 -13.11 9.62
N GLU A 68 -11.95 -14.00 8.72
CA GLU A 68 -11.07 -14.55 7.68
C GLU A 68 -10.56 -13.44 6.74
N HIS A 69 -11.46 -12.57 6.27
CA HIS A 69 -11.08 -11.43 5.42
C HIS A 69 -10.18 -10.44 6.16
N ALA A 70 -10.51 -10.10 7.41
CA ALA A 70 -9.66 -9.21 8.21
C ALA A 70 -8.26 -9.80 8.41
N ALA A 71 -8.14 -11.09 8.68
CA ALA A 71 -6.86 -11.78 8.79
C ALA A 71 -6.08 -11.78 7.48
N ALA A 72 -6.75 -12.03 6.34
CA ALA A 72 -6.13 -12.01 5.02
C ALA A 72 -5.56 -10.62 4.68
N GLU A 73 -6.31 -9.56 4.92
CA GLU A 73 -5.88 -8.18 4.66
C GLU A 73 -4.70 -7.76 5.56
N ARG A 74 -4.73 -8.14 6.85
CA ARG A 74 -3.58 -7.92 7.76
C ARG A 74 -2.34 -8.67 7.31
N ARG A 75 -2.49 -9.91 6.86
CA ARG A 75 -1.38 -10.69 6.31
C ARG A 75 -0.79 -10.02 5.07
N LEU A 76 -1.64 -9.49 4.18
CA LEU A 76 -1.21 -8.77 2.99
C LEU A 76 -0.43 -7.49 3.36
N ALA A 77 -0.92 -6.74 4.35
CA ALA A 77 -0.23 -5.57 4.89
C ALA A 77 1.20 -5.94 5.36
N SER A 78 1.33 -6.98 6.19
CA SER A 78 2.63 -7.43 6.69
C SER A 78 3.58 -7.87 5.57
N GLN A 79 3.07 -8.61 4.58
CA GLN A 79 3.89 -9.05 3.44
C GLN A 79 4.39 -7.87 2.61
N TRP A 80 3.56 -6.86 2.39
CA TRP A 80 3.95 -5.65 1.67
C TRP A 80 4.91 -4.79 2.48
N GLU A 81 4.73 -4.70 3.80
CA GLU A 81 5.67 -4.01 4.68
C GLU A 81 7.06 -4.61 4.62
N GLU A 82 7.17 -5.93 4.75
CA GLU A 82 8.43 -6.66 4.66
C GLU A 82 9.07 -6.46 3.28
N LYS A 83 8.32 -6.72 2.20
CA LYS A 83 8.81 -6.60 0.83
C LYS A 83 9.30 -5.18 0.53
N TRP A 84 8.55 -4.16 0.92
CA TRP A 84 8.90 -2.77 0.63
C TRP A 84 9.91 -2.17 1.61
N ALA A 85 10.12 -2.76 2.80
CA ALA A 85 11.23 -2.40 3.67
C ALA A 85 12.57 -2.65 2.96
N VAL A 86 12.70 -3.78 2.25
CA VAL A 86 13.89 -4.10 1.42
C VAL A 86 14.07 -3.06 0.31
N VAL A 87 13.00 -2.73 -0.42
CA VAL A 87 13.06 -1.72 -1.50
C VAL A 87 13.46 -0.34 -0.97
N ARG A 88 12.90 0.09 0.17
CA ARG A 88 13.27 1.36 0.82
C ARG A 88 14.72 1.38 1.30
N ALA A 89 15.24 0.25 1.76
CA ALA A 89 16.64 0.14 2.16
C ALA A 89 17.58 0.28 0.95
N LEU A 90 17.21 -0.31 -0.20
CA LEU A 90 17.96 -0.18 -1.44
C LEU A 90 17.91 1.24 -2.01
N ALA A 91 16.76 1.92 -1.96
CA ALA A 91 16.59 3.28 -2.47
C ALA A 91 17.34 4.36 -1.65
N LYS A 92 17.82 4.03 -0.46
CA LYS A 92 18.64 4.91 0.40
C LYS A 92 20.15 4.79 0.14
N LYS A 93 20.58 3.78 -0.62
CA LYS A 93 21.98 3.60 -1.06
C LYS A 93 22.20 4.29 -2.40
#